data_AF-A0A5B9M7V5-F1
#
_entry.id   AF-A0A5B9M7V5-F1
#
_cell.length_a   1.000
_cell.length_b   1.000
_cell.length_c   1.000
_cell.angle_alpha   90.00
_cell.angle_beta   90.00
_cell.angle_gamma   90.00
#
_symmetry.space_group_name_H-M   'P 1'
#
loop_
_entity.id
_entity.type
_entity.pdbx_description
1 polymer ?
#
loop_
_entity_poly.entity_id
_entity_poly.type
_entity_poly.pdbx_seq_one_letter_code
_entity_poly.pdbx_strand_id
1 'polypeptide(L)'
;MRLLLFLFAVALLETAFIAPCPAQGPTPPTIFLDKSPRIVAYQLGRLDDERLLLVPRSTDDAKYIPVYEAIVGRPAMAAGIREEALQALAELKDSSVAAEMLATITDSKLDSPDAKRLVDLLTGLMLERPTAELTALKPQLSEIASDEDDGTLRSIAMAGLIAAGDAAAAQSIADSDSDATIALLDAIRRLPGKKLKVAQRDVAIAAFESPASAEIKLVAIDALSRIPSDQSDTYQRLVTLVNDPEMRIAVCRGLMRLPAEVFQSESSLDAAKTLVAFAEATPAAQRTTDAFIDAMQLVDRLMTKIPAKDARALRSRLREVTVRVVKIGTVEEEMRYDVPYFAVEAGRPVQILLENHDLMPHNLVLTQPGALKGVAMAGLAAGPEGTGGLPYVPDSPNVIAASEMVAPDKSTRITLTAPSTPGEYPYVCTFPQHWYRMYGVMVVVEDLDAWNQNPVQPADPLGNTRSFVQAWTLEDFAGDFDDDLRGRTPSVGEKVFNEASCVGCHKINNVGGAVGPDLTDTYTKWKSDHVGILREILVPSHKIDSKYAMQVILTTDGKTMSGIVVDENDDTVALLTNPEAKEPVIILQDDIEVIKRSATSMMPKALMDQYTKEEVLDLMAYLQSVAQSAAK
;
A
#
# COMPACT_ATOMS: atom_id res chain seq x y z
N MET A 1 -68.88 35.08 -33.50
CA MET A 1 -68.70 35.40 -34.94
C MET A 1 -67.52 34.56 -35.43
N ARG A 2 -67.76 33.34 -35.94
CA ARG A 2 -67.53 32.93 -37.35
C ARG A 2 -66.19 33.45 -37.89
N LEU A 3 -65.19 32.64 -38.23
CA LEU A 3 -65.14 31.65 -39.33
C LEU A 3 -63.85 30.79 -39.12
N LEU A 4 -63.89 29.45 -39.04
CA LEU A 4 -63.79 28.47 -40.14
C LEU A 4 -62.50 28.62 -41.00
N LEU A 5 -61.78 27.60 -41.45
CA LEU A 5 -61.67 26.14 -41.23
C LEU A 5 -60.65 25.63 -42.29
N PHE A 6 -60.14 24.39 -42.12
CA PHE A 6 -59.44 23.51 -43.10
C PHE A 6 -57.91 23.67 -43.25
N LEU A 7 -57.07 22.61 -43.35
CA LEU A 7 -57.24 21.23 -43.84
C LEU A 7 -56.12 20.29 -43.25
N PHE A 8 -56.50 19.06 -42.83
CA PHE A 8 -55.85 17.73 -42.99
C PHE A 8 -54.46 17.41 -42.39
N ALA A 9 -54.38 16.53 -41.37
CA ALA A 9 -54.19 15.06 -41.40
C ALA A 9 -52.70 14.68 -41.20
N VAL A 10 -52.29 13.81 -40.26
CA VAL A 10 -52.32 12.33 -40.37
C VAL A 10 -51.91 11.70 -39.01
N ALA A 11 -52.68 10.69 -38.61
CA ALA A 11 -52.40 9.50 -37.77
C ALA A 11 -51.50 9.58 -36.52
N LEU A 12 -52.13 9.28 -35.38
CA LEU A 12 -51.53 8.77 -34.15
C LEU A 12 -50.91 7.38 -34.35
N LEU A 13 -49.66 7.21 -33.89
CA LEU A 13 -49.13 5.94 -33.42
C LEU A 13 -48.56 6.19 -32.02
N GLU A 14 -49.20 5.61 -31.02
CA GLU A 14 -48.77 5.61 -29.63
C GLU A 14 -47.43 4.85 -29.50
N THR A 15 -46.38 5.55 -29.10
CA THR A 15 -45.15 4.94 -28.58
C THR A 15 -45.30 4.78 -27.08
N ALA A 16 -45.44 3.53 -26.64
CA ALA A 16 -45.42 3.18 -25.23
C ALA A 16 -44.08 3.58 -24.59
N PHE A 17 -44.15 4.38 -23.52
CA PHE A 17 -43.02 4.67 -22.65
C PHE A 17 -42.60 3.38 -21.92
N ILE A 18 -41.42 2.87 -22.22
CA ILE A 18 -40.76 1.81 -21.44
C ILE A 18 -40.11 2.49 -20.24
N ALA A 19 -40.59 2.17 -19.03
CA ALA A 19 -39.95 2.58 -17.80
C ALA A 19 -38.57 1.91 -17.65
N PRO A 20 -37.56 2.56 -17.03
CA PRO A 20 -36.27 1.94 -16.78
C PRO A 20 -36.43 0.75 -15.84
N CYS A 21 -35.88 -0.40 -16.23
CA CYS A 21 -35.83 -1.60 -15.40
C CYS A 21 -34.97 -1.30 -14.15
N PRO A 22 -35.40 -1.66 -12.92
CA PRO A 22 -34.54 -1.59 -11.75
C PRO A 22 -33.32 -2.49 -11.98
N ALA A 23 -32.12 -2.00 -11.67
CA ALA A 23 -30.91 -2.81 -11.73
C ALA A 23 -31.10 -4.06 -10.87
N GLN A 24 -31.20 -5.22 -11.52
CA GLN A 24 -31.30 -6.50 -10.84
C GLN A 24 -29.97 -6.73 -10.11
N GLY A 25 -30.04 -7.03 -8.81
CA GLY A 25 -28.87 -7.44 -8.04
C GLY A 25 -28.18 -8.66 -8.68
N PRO A 26 -26.92 -8.94 -8.30
CA PRO A 26 -26.17 -10.04 -8.88
C PRO A 26 -26.93 -11.37 -8.75
N THR A 27 -27.05 -12.12 -9.86
CA THR A 27 -27.74 -13.41 -9.90
C THR A 27 -26.96 -14.46 -9.10
N PRO A 28 -27.60 -15.25 -8.22
CA PRO A 28 -26.94 -16.33 -7.50
C PRO A 28 -26.25 -17.33 -8.45
N PRO A 29 -25.01 -17.76 -8.16
CA PRO A 29 -24.33 -18.73 -9.00
C PRO A 29 -24.95 -20.12 -8.88
N THR A 30 -25.03 -20.85 -9.99
CA THR A 30 -25.46 -22.26 -9.99
C THR A 30 -24.32 -23.16 -9.54
N ILE A 31 -24.47 -23.79 -8.36
CA ILE A 31 -23.49 -24.73 -7.80
C ILE A 31 -24.16 -26.10 -7.62
N PHE A 32 -23.53 -27.15 -8.14
CA PHE A 32 -24.02 -28.52 -8.01
C PHE A 32 -23.44 -29.17 -6.74
N LEU A 33 -24.11 -28.97 -5.60
CA LEU A 33 -23.68 -29.47 -4.29
C LEU A 33 -23.77 -30.99 -4.14
N ASP A 34 -24.62 -31.68 -4.91
CA ASP A 34 -24.76 -33.14 -4.88
C ASP A 34 -23.62 -33.89 -5.63
N LYS A 35 -22.58 -33.17 -6.06
CA LYS A 35 -21.40 -33.75 -6.72
C LYS A 35 -20.34 -34.16 -5.70
N SER A 36 -19.26 -34.79 -6.15
CA SER A 36 -18.17 -35.19 -5.24
C SER A 36 -17.55 -33.96 -4.56
N PRO A 37 -17.04 -34.09 -3.31
CA PRO A 37 -16.47 -32.97 -2.57
C PRO A 37 -15.42 -32.17 -3.34
N ARG A 38 -14.58 -32.87 -4.14
CA ARG A 38 -13.58 -32.24 -5.01
C ARG A 38 -14.20 -31.35 -6.09
N ILE A 39 -15.32 -31.76 -6.69
CA ILE A 39 -16.03 -30.97 -7.71
C ILE A 39 -16.72 -29.77 -7.07
N VAL A 40 -17.28 -29.95 -5.86
CA VAL A 40 -17.91 -28.85 -5.11
C VAL A 40 -16.86 -27.81 -4.72
N ALA A 41 -15.73 -28.22 -4.14
CA ALA A 41 -14.64 -27.32 -3.79
C ALA A 41 -14.10 -26.56 -5.02
N TYR A 42 -13.95 -27.23 -6.16
CA TYR A 42 -13.53 -26.59 -7.41
C TYR A 42 -14.52 -25.50 -7.88
N GLN A 43 -15.84 -25.76 -7.79
CA GLN A 43 -16.85 -24.76 -8.15
C GLN A 43 -16.81 -23.54 -7.22
N LEU A 44 -16.71 -23.78 -5.90
CA LEU A 44 -16.72 -22.73 -4.88
C LEU A 44 -15.45 -21.87 -4.89
N GLY A 45 -14.29 -22.48 -5.17
CA GLY A 45 -13.01 -21.77 -5.23
C GLY A 45 -12.94 -20.71 -6.34
N ARG A 46 -13.73 -20.86 -7.41
CA ARG A 46 -13.80 -19.93 -8.56
C ARG A 46 -14.71 -18.72 -8.33
N LEU A 47 -15.45 -18.70 -7.22
CA LEU A 47 -16.29 -17.55 -6.87
C LEU A 47 -15.44 -16.51 -6.14
N ASP A 48 -15.70 -15.24 -6.44
CA ASP A 48 -15.32 -14.13 -5.54
C ASP A 48 -16.17 -14.18 -4.25
N ASP A 49 -15.78 -13.39 -3.25
CA ASP A 49 -16.40 -13.41 -1.93
C ASP A 49 -17.89 -13.02 -2.00
N GLU A 50 -18.27 -12.03 -2.82
CA GLU A 50 -19.68 -11.61 -2.96
C GLU A 50 -20.55 -12.73 -3.53
N ARG A 51 -20.06 -13.40 -4.59
CA ARG A 51 -20.79 -14.50 -5.25
C ARG A 51 -20.83 -15.76 -4.39
N LEU A 52 -19.80 -16.03 -3.61
CA LEU A 52 -19.80 -17.15 -2.66
C LEU A 52 -20.92 -16.98 -1.62
N LEU A 53 -21.15 -15.75 -1.16
CA LEU A 53 -22.21 -15.46 -0.18
C LEU A 53 -23.64 -15.57 -0.74
N LEU A 54 -23.79 -15.58 -2.06
CA LEU A 54 -25.08 -15.83 -2.73
C LEU A 54 -25.39 -17.33 -2.89
N VAL A 55 -24.45 -18.23 -2.62
CA VAL A 55 -24.69 -19.68 -2.68
C VAL A 55 -25.67 -20.08 -1.58
N PRO A 56 -26.69 -20.93 -1.87
CA PRO A 56 -27.63 -21.40 -0.86
C PRO A 56 -26.94 -22.12 0.31
N ARG A 57 -27.45 -21.93 1.53
CA ARG A 57 -26.91 -22.45 2.79
C ARG A 57 -28.04 -23.02 3.66
N SER A 58 -27.81 -24.15 4.32
CA SER A 58 -28.73 -24.79 5.30
C SER A 58 -27.93 -25.71 6.22
N THR A 59 -28.42 -25.90 7.46
CA THR A 59 -27.87 -26.86 8.44
C THR A 59 -28.65 -28.19 8.46
N ASP A 60 -29.69 -28.34 7.62
CA ASP A 60 -30.52 -29.55 7.58
C ASP A 60 -29.91 -30.67 6.71
N ASP A 61 -28.87 -30.38 5.93
CA ASP A 61 -28.29 -31.30 4.94
C ASP A 61 -26.76 -31.14 4.85
N ALA A 62 -26.03 -32.23 4.99
CA ALA A 62 -24.57 -32.29 4.96
C ALA A 62 -23.95 -31.81 3.63
N LYS A 63 -24.71 -31.76 2.53
CA LYS A 63 -24.19 -31.24 1.24
C LYS A 63 -23.75 -29.78 1.29
N TYR A 64 -24.19 -29.02 2.29
CA TYR A 64 -23.81 -27.62 2.48
C TYR A 64 -22.48 -27.44 3.23
N ILE A 65 -21.91 -28.49 3.83
CA ILE A 65 -20.62 -28.43 4.53
C ILE A 65 -19.53 -27.73 3.69
N PRO A 66 -19.31 -28.09 2.40
CA PRO A 66 -18.26 -27.44 1.61
C PRO A 66 -18.47 -25.94 1.37
N VAL A 67 -19.73 -25.46 1.42
CA VAL A 67 -20.04 -24.03 1.27
C VAL A 67 -19.55 -23.27 2.49
N TYR A 68 -19.81 -23.79 3.69
CA TYR A 68 -19.33 -23.17 4.91
C TYR A 68 -17.80 -23.28 5.05
N GLU A 69 -17.20 -24.42 4.69
CA GLU A 69 -15.73 -24.57 4.65
C GLU A 69 -15.09 -23.55 3.70
N ALA A 70 -15.68 -23.35 2.52
CA ALA A 70 -15.23 -22.33 1.58
C ALA A 70 -15.32 -20.92 2.16
N ILE A 71 -16.38 -20.59 2.91
CA ILE A 71 -16.55 -19.29 3.58
C ILE A 71 -15.51 -19.09 4.68
N VAL A 72 -15.30 -20.08 5.55
CA VAL A 72 -14.30 -20.02 6.62
C VAL A 72 -12.90 -19.86 6.03
N GLY A 73 -12.63 -20.54 4.91
CA GLY A 73 -11.38 -20.50 4.16
C GLY A 73 -11.05 -19.17 3.47
N ARG A 74 -11.92 -18.16 3.48
CA ARG A 74 -11.66 -16.84 2.88
C ARG A 74 -11.02 -15.89 3.91
N PRO A 75 -9.78 -15.39 3.70
CA PRO A 75 -9.12 -14.48 4.64
C PRO A 75 -9.88 -13.16 4.84
N ALA A 76 -10.44 -12.58 3.76
CA ALA A 76 -11.14 -11.30 3.78
C ALA A 76 -12.60 -11.38 4.29
N MET A 77 -13.09 -12.58 4.62
CA MET A 77 -14.48 -12.77 5.05
C MET A 77 -14.78 -12.01 6.34
N ALA A 78 -15.95 -11.36 6.38
CA ALA A 78 -16.42 -10.63 7.54
C ALA A 78 -16.55 -11.55 8.76
N ALA A 79 -16.15 -11.06 9.94
CA ALA A 79 -16.08 -11.87 11.16
C ALA A 79 -17.44 -12.51 11.55
N GLY A 80 -18.54 -11.77 11.42
CA GLY A 80 -19.88 -12.31 11.72
C GLY A 80 -20.31 -13.45 10.79
N ILE A 81 -19.98 -13.34 9.50
CA ILE A 81 -20.27 -14.38 8.51
C ILE A 81 -19.41 -15.62 8.77
N ARG A 82 -18.14 -15.42 9.12
CA ARG A 82 -17.23 -16.52 9.48
C ARG A 82 -17.73 -17.26 10.72
N GLU A 83 -18.16 -16.53 11.76
CA GLU A 83 -18.71 -17.14 12.98
C GLU A 83 -20.00 -17.92 12.70
N GLU A 84 -20.91 -17.38 11.88
CA GLU A 84 -22.12 -18.08 11.42
C GLU A 84 -21.76 -19.39 10.69
N ALA A 85 -20.80 -19.34 9.77
CA ALA A 85 -20.36 -20.52 9.03
C ALA A 85 -19.72 -21.58 9.95
N LEU A 86 -18.92 -21.17 10.93
CA LEU A 86 -18.33 -22.08 11.91
C LEU A 86 -19.38 -22.73 12.82
N GLN A 87 -20.40 -21.98 13.25
CA GLN A 87 -21.52 -22.53 14.02
C GLN A 87 -22.32 -23.55 13.21
N ALA A 88 -22.60 -23.24 11.94
CA ALA A 88 -23.27 -24.16 11.04
C ALA A 88 -22.46 -25.45 10.79
N LEU A 89 -21.14 -25.34 10.66
CA LEU A 89 -20.26 -26.51 10.55
C LEU A 89 -20.29 -27.36 11.82
N ALA A 90 -20.21 -26.72 13.00
CA ALA A 90 -20.26 -27.42 14.28
C ALA A 90 -21.57 -28.19 14.46
N GLU A 91 -22.71 -27.61 14.06
CA GLU A 91 -24.02 -28.28 14.06
C GLU A 91 -24.06 -29.46 13.07
N LEU A 92 -23.63 -29.25 11.82
CA LEU A 92 -23.67 -30.26 10.77
C LEU A 92 -22.75 -31.46 11.04
N LYS A 93 -21.62 -31.25 11.74
CA LYS A 93 -20.60 -32.27 12.02
C LYS A 93 -20.67 -32.83 13.44
N ASP A 94 -21.64 -32.41 14.26
CA ASP A 94 -21.75 -32.77 15.68
C ASP A 94 -20.43 -32.53 16.44
N SER A 95 -19.88 -31.32 16.27
CA SER A 95 -18.58 -30.90 16.80
C SER A 95 -18.67 -29.57 17.55
N SER A 96 -17.52 -28.99 17.92
CA SER A 96 -17.46 -27.65 18.50
C SER A 96 -16.88 -26.66 17.50
N VAL A 97 -17.19 -25.37 17.67
CA VAL A 97 -16.60 -24.30 16.85
C VAL A 97 -15.07 -24.33 16.94
N ALA A 98 -14.51 -24.59 18.13
CA ALA A 98 -13.07 -24.78 18.30
C ALA A 98 -12.52 -25.95 17.47
N ALA A 99 -13.25 -27.06 17.38
CA ALA A 99 -12.86 -28.23 16.59
C ALA A 99 -12.79 -27.90 15.09
N GLU A 100 -13.79 -27.16 14.58
CA GLU A 100 -13.83 -26.77 13.15
C GLU A 100 -12.75 -25.73 12.81
N MET A 101 -12.44 -24.82 13.73
CA MET A 101 -11.28 -23.93 13.57
C MET A 101 -9.97 -24.73 13.51
N LEU A 102 -9.77 -25.68 14.43
CA LEU A 102 -8.57 -26.53 14.46
C LEU A 102 -8.43 -27.35 13.18
N ALA A 103 -9.52 -27.98 12.71
CA ALA A 103 -9.53 -28.74 11.46
C ALA A 103 -9.14 -27.85 10.27
N THR A 104 -9.73 -26.66 10.16
CA THR A 104 -9.40 -25.71 9.08
C THR A 104 -7.94 -25.27 9.14
N ILE A 105 -7.40 -25.05 10.35
CA ILE A 105 -5.99 -24.71 10.55
C ILE A 105 -5.09 -25.85 10.08
N THR A 106 -5.38 -27.09 10.46
CA THR A 106 -4.58 -28.27 10.10
C THR A 106 -4.65 -28.60 8.61
N ASP A 107 -5.80 -28.38 7.97
CA ASP A 107 -5.97 -28.63 6.53
C ASP A 107 -5.37 -27.52 5.64
N SER A 108 -5.03 -26.37 6.22
CA SER A 108 -4.50 -25.22 5.49
C SER A 108 -3.05 -25.44 5.06
N LYS A 109 -2.79 -25.37 3.75
CA LYS A 109 -1.42 -25.34 3.22
C LYS A 109 -0.83 -23.96 3.46
N LEU A 110 0.21 -23.86 4.29
CA LEU A 110 0.89 -22.61 4.64
C LEU A 110 1.81 -22.07 3.52
N ASP A 111 1.38 -22.20 2.27
CA ASP A 111 2.15 -21.91 1.05
C ASP A 111 1.98 -20.47 0.53
N SER A 112 0.94 -19.75 0.98
CA SER A 112 0.65 -18.37 0.58
C SER A 112 0.55 -17.40 1.78
N PRO A 113 0.82 -16.09 1.58
CA PRO A 113 0.59 -15.07 2.61
C PRO A 113 -0.86 -15.05 3.12
N ASP A 114 -1.82 -15.33 2.25
CA ASP A 114 -3.24 -15.37 2.57
C ASP A 114 -3.60 -16.54 3.47
N ALA A 115 -3.09 -17.73 3.17
CA ALA A 115 -3.26 -18.90 4.03
C ALA A 115 -2.66 -18.67 5.42
N LYS A 116 -1.46 -18.07 5.50
CA LYS A 116 -0.82 -17.73 6.78
C LYS A 116 -1.67 -16.76 7.60
N ARG A 117 -2.20 -15.70 6.97
CA ARG A 117 -3.10 -14.73 7.61
C ARG A 117 -4.37 -15.40 8.15
N LEU A 118 -4.96 -16.30 7.37
CA LEU A 118 -6.15 -17.05 7.80
C LEU A 118 -5.84 -17.93 9.01
N VAL A 119 -4.75 -18.70 8.97
CA VAL A 119 -4.36 -19.59 10.08
C VAL A 119 -4.09 -18.81 11.36
N ASP A 120 -3.39 -17.68 11.28
CA ASP A 120 -3.15 -16.83 12.46
C ASP A 120 -4.47 -16.24 13.02
N LEU A 121 -5.38 -15.83 12.14
CA LEU A 121 -6.71 -15.34 12.54
C LEU A 121 -7.52 -16.43 13.25
N LEU A 122 -7.64 -17.62 12.64
CA LEU A 122 -8.39 -18.74 13.21
C LEU A 122 -7.75 -19.22 14.51
N THR A 123 -6.42 -19.24 14.60
CA THR A 123 -5.70 -19.58 15.84
C THR A 123 -6.09 -18.63 16.96
N GLY A 124 -6.07 -17.32 16.71
CA GLY A 124 -6.46 -16.32 17.72
C GLY A 124 -7.90 -16.53 18.19
N LEU A 125 -8.84 -16.72 17.26
CA LEU A 125 -10.24 -16.97 17.58
C LEU A 125 -10.46 -18.29 18.35
N MET A 126 -9.72 -19.34 17.98
CA MET A 126 -9.76 -20.66 18.61
C MET A 126 -9.27 -20.57 20.05
N LEU A 127 -8.13 -19.94 20.30
CA LEU A 127 -7.56 -19.86 21.65
C LEU A 127 -8.43 -19.03 22.61
N GLU A 128 -9.26 -18.12 22.10
CA GLU A 128 -10.25 -17.36 22.89
C GLU A 128 -11.55 -18.11 23.16
N ARG A 129 -11.73 -19.32 22.62
CA ARG A 129 -12.91 -20.16 22.88
C ARG A 129 -13.00 -20.57 24.37
N PRO A 130 -14.20 -20.92 24.87
CA PRO A 130 -14.36 -21.40 26.24
C PRO A 130 -13.41 -22.56 26.56
N THR A 131 -12.77 -22.53 27.74
CA THR A 131 -11.81 -23.56 28.16
C THR A 131 -12.37 -24.98 28.10
N ALA A 132 -13.69 -25.16 28.28
CA ALA A 132 -14.35 -26.46 28.14
C ALA A 132 -14.26 -27.03 26.72
N GLU A 133 -14.43 -26.20 25.68
CA GLU A 133 -14.27 -26.62 24.28
C GLU A 133 -12.83 -27.00 24.00
N LEU A 134 -11.87 -26.17 24.43
CA LEU A 134 -10.44 -26.45 24.25
C LEU A 134 -9.99 -27.71 25.02
N THR A 135 -10.58 -27.98 26.18
CA THR A 135 -10.29 -29.19 26.96
C THR A 135 -10.69 -30.46 26.21
N ALA A 136 -11.78 -30.42 25.44
CA ALA A 136 -12.21 -31.54 24.61
C ALA A 136 -11.25 -31.82 23.44
N LEU A 137 -10.47 -30.82 23.01
CA LEU A 137 -9.51 -30.93 21.91
C LEU A 137 -8.12 -31.41 22.34
N LYS A 138 -7.86 -31.62 23.64
CA LYS A 138 -6.54 -32.03 24.13
C LYS A 138 -5.95 -33.24 23.40
N PRO A 139 -6.69 -34.31 23.08
CA PRO A 139 -6.13 -35.44 22.33
C PRO A 139 -5.59 -35.03 20.95
N GLN A 140 -6.38 -34.29 20.17
CA GLN A 140 -5.98 -33.81 18.85
C GLN A 140 -4.81 -32.83 18.94
N LEU A 141 -4.84 -31.92 19.91
CA LEU A 141 -3.77 -30.96 20.14
C LEU A 141 -2.46 -31.67 20.55
N SER A 142 -2.52 -32.70 21.38
CA SER A 142 -1.33 -33.49 21.72
C SER A 142 -0.76 -34.24 20.52
N GLU A 143 -1.63 -34.81 19.68
CA GLU A 143 -1.22 -35.48 18.44
C GLU A 143 -0.50 -34.51 17.49
N ILE A 144 -1.10 -33.35 17.22
CA ILE A 144 -0.50 -32.31 16.35
C ILE A 144 0.78 -31.75 16.99
N ALA A 145 0.82 -31.56 18.31
CA ALA A 145 2.01 -31.07 19.00
C ALA A 145 3.15 -32.09 19.03
N SER A 146 2.89 -33.38 18.85
CA SER A 146 3.90 -34.42 18.73
C SER A 146 4.35 -34.69 17.29
N ASP A 147 3.72 -34.06 16.30
CA ASP A 147 4.12 -34.17 14.90
C ASP A 147 5.41 -33.34 14.65
N GLU A 148 6.42 -33.99 14.06
CA GLU A 148 7.72 -33.38 13.75
C GLU A 148 7.73 -32.66 12.39
N ASP A 149 6.73 -32.90 11.52
CA ASP A 149 6.75 -32.43 10.13
C ASP A 149 6.35 -30.95 9.97
N ASP A 150 5.64 -30.35 10.93
CA ASP A 150 5.18 -28.95 10.87
C ASP A 150 5.34 -28.19 12.19
N GLY A 151 6.43 -27.45 12.34
CA GLY A 151 6.70 -26.62 13.52
C GLY A 151 5.68 -25.50 13.78
N THR A 152 4.96 -25.02 12.75
CA THR A 152 3.92 -24.00 12.93
C THR A 152 2.68 -24.61 13.57
N LEU A 153 2.21 -25.73 13.05
CA LEU A 153 1.09 -26.47 13.63
C LEU A 153 1.44 -26.97 15.04
N ARG A 154 2.68 -27.44 15.24
CA ARG A 154 3.21 -27.81 16.55
C ARG A 154 3.06 -26.68 17.58
N SER A 155 3.47 -25.47 17.20
CA SER A 155 3.34 -24.27 18.05
C SER A 155 1.88 -23.88 18.33
N ILE A 156 1.00 -23.97 17.33
CA ILE A 156 -0.44 -23.69 17.50
C ILE A 156 -1.07 -24.70 18.47
N ALA A 157 -0.74 -25.98 18.31
CA ALA A 157 -1.25 -27.04 19.15
C ALA A 157 -0.77 -26.92 20.60
N MET A 158 0.51 -26.57 20.83
CA MET A 158 1.04 -26.27 22.16
C MET A 158 0.34 -25.07 22.80
N ALA A 159 0.05 -24.01 22.04
CA ALA A 159 -0.73 -22.87 22.54
C ALA A 159 -2.15 -23.31 22.94
N GLY A 160 -2.76 -24.19 22.14
CA GLY A 160 -4.05 -24.82 22.43
C GLY A 160 -4.04 -25.62 23.73
N LEU A 161 -3.03 -26.48 23.94
CA LEU A 161 -2.86 -27.25 25.18
C LEU A 161 -2.77 -26.33 26.39
N ILE A 162 -1.95 -25.28 26.32
CA ILE A 162 -1.82 -24.30 27.41
C ILE A 162 -3.15 -23.59 27.68
N ALA A 163 -3.86 -23.13 26.64
CA ALA A 163 -5.16 -22.48 26.75
C ALA A 163 -6.26 -23.42 27.29
N ALA A 164 -6.15 -24.73 27.00
CA ALA A 164 -6.97 -25.80 27.56
C ALA A 164 -6.59 -26.17 29.01
N GLY A 165 -5.63 -25.47 29.63
CA GLY A 165 -5.18 -25.71 30.99
C GLY A 165 -4.24 -26.91 31.15
N ASP A 166 -3.56 -27.33 30.07
CA ASP A 166 -2.62 -28.45 30.03
C ASP A 166 -1.18 -28.04 29.67
N ALA A 167 -0.68 -27.01 30.35
CA ALA A 167 0.71 -26.57 30.15
C ALA A 167 1.73 -27.69 30.46
N ALA A 168 1.38 -28.64 31.34
CA ALA A 168 2.23 -29.78 31.65
C ALA A 168 2.41 -30.74 30.45
N ALA A 169 1.34 -31.01 29.69
CA ALA A 169 1.46 -31.79 28.46
C ALA A 169 2.32 -31.06 27.41
N ALA A 170 2.09 -29.76 27.22
CA ALA A 170 2.90 -28.95 26.30
C ALA A 170 4.39 -28.96 26.67
N GLN A 171 4.71 -28.86 27.97
CA GLN A 171 6.08 -28.96 28.47
C GLN A 171 6.67 -30.37 28.24
N SER A 172 5.91 -31.43 28.55
CA SER A 172 6.37 -32.80 28.33
C SER A 172 6.69 -33.10 26.87
N ILE A 173 5.98 -32.48 25.93
CA ILE A 173 6.28 -32.56 24.50
C ILE A 173 7.51 -31.73 24.17
N ALA A 174 7.63 -30.52 24.71
CA ALA A 174 8.82 -29.68 24.49
C ALA A 174 10.13 -30.35 24.92
N ASP A 175 10.08 -31.20 25.95
CA ASP A 175 11.23 -31.95 26.45
C ASP A 175 11.70 -33.08 25.50
N SER A 176 10.95 -33.41 24.43
CA SER A 176 11.32 -34.49 23.50
C SER A 176 12.50 -34.13 22.59
N ASP A 177 12.53 -32.89 22.11
CA ASP A 177 13.51 -32.41 21.13
C ASP A 177 13.59 -30.87 21.06
N SER A 178 14.62 -30.37 20.39
CA SER A 178 14.87 -28.92 20.26
C SER A 178 13.77 -28.19 19.48
N ASP A 179 13.18 -28.81 18.47
CA ASP A 179 12.14 -28.19 17.64
C ASP A 179 10.83 -28.08 18.42
N ALA A 180 10.55 -29.03 19.31
CA ALA A 180 9.46 -28.99 20.27
C ALA A 180 9.64 -27.85 21.27
N THR A 181 10.87 -27.68 21.79
CA THR A 181 11.21 -26.55 22.67
C THR A 181 11.00 -25.22 21.96
N ILE A 182 11.44 -25.09 20.70
CA ILE A 182 11.21 -23.90 19.88
C ILE A 182 9.71 -23.67 19.71
N ALA A 183 8.94 -24.69 19.33
CA ALA A 183 7.50 -24.60 19.14
C ALA A 183 6.75 -24.15 20.40
N LEU A 184 7.19 -24.59 21.59
CA LEU A 184 6.61 -24.19 22.87
C LEU A 184 6.88 -22.72 23.19
N LEU A 185 8.10 -22.25 22.96
CA LEU A 185 8.44 -20.84 23.13
C LEU A 185 7.66 -19.96 22.15
N ASP A 186 7.51 -20.43 20.91
CA ASP A 186 6.71 -19.77 19.88
C ASP A 186 5.20 -19.84 20.18
N ALA A 187 4.73 -20.81 20.96
CA ALA A 187 3.35 -20.85 21.41
C ALA A 187 3.01 -19.65 22.32
N ILE A 188 3.98 -19.15 23.10
CA ILE A 188 3.78 -18.03 24.04
C ILE A 188 3.32 -16.76 23.33
N ARG A 189 3.81 -16.48 22.10
CA ARG A 189 3.35 -15.31 21.32
C ARG A 189 1.87 -15.42 20.93
N ARG A 190 1.37 -16.64 20.74
CA ARG A 190 -0.01 -16.95 20.32
C ARG A 190 -1.03 -16.93 21.46
N LEU A 191 -0.59 -17.15 22.70
CA LEU A 191 -1.50 -17.25 23.85
C LEU A 191 -2.39 -16.01 24.04
N PRO A 192 -3.69 -16.18 24.35
CA PRO A 192 -4.60 -15.09 24.61
C PRO A 192 -4.44 -14.57 26.04
N GLY A 193 -4.53 -13.25 26.19
CA GLY A 193 -4.53 -12.59 27.49
C GLY A 193 -3.21 -12.65 28.26
N LYS A 194 -3.11 -11.81 29.30
CA LYS A 194 -1.88 -11.67 30.10
C LYS A 194 -1.62 -12.87 31.01
N LYS A 195 -2.67 -13.45 31.60
CA LYS A 195 -2.57 -14.50 32.62
C LYS A 195 -1.85 -15.76 32.09
N LEU A 196 -2.23 -16.23 30.90
CA LEU A 196 -1.62 -17.41 30.30
C LEU A 196 -0.14 -17.16 29.97
N LYS A 197 0.20 -15.99 29.41
CA LYS A 197 1.60 -15.62 29.12
C LYS A 197 2.45 -15.55 30.38
N VAL A 198 1.94 -14.93 31.46
CA VAL A 198 2.64 -14.83 32.74
C VAL A 198 2.93 -16.20 33.33
N ALA A 199 2.01 -17.17 33.20
CA ALA A 199 2.22 -18.53 33.67
C ALA A 199 3.35 -19.28 32.93
N GLN A 200 3.76 -18.82 31.74
CA GLN A 200 4.85 -19.41 30.96
C GLN A 200 6.22 -18.72 31.18
N ARG A 201 6.32 -17.80 32.15
CA ARG A 201 7.57 -17.06 32.40
C ARG A 201 8.74 -17.99 32.72
N ASP A 202 8.54 -18.92 33.64
CA ASP A 202 9.62 -19.80 34.11
C ASP A 202 10.13 -20.72 32.99
N VAL A 203 9.24 -21.16 32.09
CA VAL A 203 9.60 -21.92 30.88
C VAL A 203 10.53 -21.11 29.99
N ALA A 204 10.16 -19.85 29.71
CA ALA A 204 10.95 -18.97 28.86
C ALA A 204 12.31 -18.59 29.51
N ILE A 205 12.35 -18.42 30.84
CA ILE A 205 13.62 -18.19 31.57
C ILE A 205 14.50 -19.44 31.50
N ALA A 206 13.94 -20.62 31.76
CA ALA A 206 14.70 -21.88 31.72
C ALA A 206 15.33 -22.10 30.35
N ALA A 207 14.58 -21.88 29.26
CA ALA A 207 15.10 -21.96 27.91
C ALA A 207 16.21 -20.92 27.64
N PHE A 208 16.01 -19.68 28.09
CA PHE A 208 17.00 -18.60 27.94
C PHE A 208 18.32 -18.87 28.69
N GLU A 209 18.25 -19.39 29.93
CA GLU A 209 19.40 -19.66 30.78
C GLU A 209 20.10 -21.00 30.45
N SER A 210 19.43 -21.88 29.72
CA SER A 210 19.99 -23.18 29.36
C SER A 210 21.24 -23.06 28.47
N PRO A 211 22.13 -24.06 28.47
CA PRO A 211 23.24 -24.15 27.52
C PRO A 211 22.76 -24.54 26.09
N ALA A 212 21.51 -24.25 25.74
CA ALA A 212 20.90 -24.58 24.46
C ALA A 212 21.52 -23.84 23.26
N SER A 213 21.11 -24.27 22.07
CA SER A 213 21.51 -23.67 20.79
C SER A 213 21.18 -22.18 20.71
N ALA A 214 21.86 -21.47 19.81
CA ALA A 214 21.58 -20.06 19.55
C ALA A 214 20.11 -19.84 19.13
N GLU A 215 19.55 -20.77 18.36
CA GLU A 215 18.15 -20.76 17.90
C GLU A 215 17.17 -20.74 19.07
N ILE A 216 17.31 -21.64 20.06
CA ILE A 216 16.44 -21.67 21.24
C ILE A 216 16.55 -20.36 22.02
N LYS A 217 17.76 -19.80 22.17
CA LYS A 217 17.94 -18.52 22.86
C LYS A 217 17.27 -17.36 22.14
N LEU A 218 17.35 -17.30 20.81
CA LEU A 218 16.68 -16.27 20.01
C LEU A 218 15.17 -16.29 20.22
N VAL A 219 14.56 -17.48 20.20
CA VAL A 219 13.11 -17.64 20.41
C VAL A 219 12.74 -17.36 21.87
N ALA A 220 13.57 -17.75 22.84
CA ALA A 220 13.37 -17.43 24.26
C ALA A 220 13.41 -15.91 24.53
N ILE A 221 14.30 -15.17 23.84
CA ILE A 221 14.34 -13.69 23.91
C ILE A 221 13.01 -13.09 23.42
N ASP A 222 12.47 -13.56 22.28
CA ASP A 222 11.18 -13.07 21.77
C ASP A 222 10.05 -13.39 22.75
N ALA A 223 9.99 -14.64 23.23
CA ALA A 223 8.99 -15.09 24.20
C ALA A 223 9.02 -14.25 25.49
N LEU A 224 10.18 -14.10 26.14
CA LEU A 224 10.35 -13.31 27.36
C LEU A 224 9.91 -11.85 27.17
N SER A 225 10.20 -11.25 26.01
CA SER A 225 9.83 -9.87 25.70
C SER A 225 8.32 -9.64 25.58
N ARG A 226 7.53 -10.71 25.37
CA ARG A 226 6.07 -10.67 25.22
C ARG A 226 5.31 -10.97 26.51
N ILE A 227 6.01 -11.40 27.56
CA ILE A 227 5.42 -11.70 28.86
C ILE A 227 5.32 -10.41 29.69
N PRO A 228 4.12 -10.00 30.12
CA PRO A 228 3.90 -8.69 30.75
C PRO A 228 4.17 -8.65 32.25
N SER A 229 4.81 -9.68 32.83
CA SER A 229 5.26 -9.70 34.23
C SER A 229 6.77 -9.51 34.34
N ASP A 230 7.23 -8.98 35.48
CA ASP A 230 8.65 -8.83 35.84
C ASP A 230 9.52 -8.26 34.72
N GLN A 231 9.00 -7.26 34.01
CA GLN A 231 9.65 -6.69 32.83
C GLN A 231 10.99 -6.02 33.15
N SER A 232 11.22 -5.60 34.41
CA SER A 232 12.52 -5.14 34.90
C SER A 232 13.57 -6.26 34.94
N ASP A 233 13.18 -7.48 35.36
CA ASP A 233 14.05 -8.65 35.29
C ASP A 233 14.30 -9.04 33.83
N THR A 234 13.26 -9.04 32.98
CA THR A 234 13.43 -9.26 31.54
C THR A 234 14.43 -8.27 30.93
N TYR A 235 14.31 -6.97 31.26
CA TYR A 235 15.26 -5.95 30.79
C TYR A 235 16.69 -6.26 31.21
N GLN A 236 16.93 -6.62 32.48
CA GLN A 236 18.28 -6.93 32.98
C GLN A 236 18.90 -8.13 32.26
N ARG A 237 18.10 -9.16 31.98
CA ARG A 237 18.56 -10.35 31.25
C ARG A 237 18.94 -10.00 29.82
N LEU A 238 18.10 -9.25 29.12
CA LEU A 238 18.28 -8.97 27.70
C LEU A 238 19.37 -7.92 27.44
N VAL A 239 19.44 -6.84 28.22
CA VAL A 239 20.34 -5.70 27.94
C VAL A 239 21.81 -6.09 27.91
N THR A 240 22.20 -7.09 28.70
CA THR A 240 23.59 -7.59 28.74
C THR A 240 24.02 -8.26 27.44
N LEU A 241 23.06 -8.80 26.67
CA LEU A 241 23.31 -9.50 25.41
C LEU A 241 23.36 -8.56 24.18
N VAL A 242 23.18 -7.25 24.35
CA VAL A 242 23.35 -6.27 23.25
C VAL A 242 24.76 -6.35 22.63
N ASN A 243 25.76 -6.75 23.42
CA ASN A 243 27.14 -6.90 22.97
C ASN A 243 27.35 -8.13 22.06
N ASP A 244 26.51 -9.16 22.18
CA ASP A 244 26.62 -10.39 21.41
C ASP A 244 26.11 -10.18 19.97
N PRO A 245 26.96 -10.26 18.93
CA PRO A 245 26.53 -10.04 17.54
C PRO A 245 25.43 -10.99 17.05
N GLU A 246 25.40 -12.23 17.54
CA GLU A 246 24.42 -13.25 17.12
C GLU A 246 23.03 -12.93 17.72
N MET A 247 23.01 -12.42 18.96
CA MET A 247 21.77 -12.12 19.69
C MET A 247 21.30 -10.67 19.54
N ARG A 248 22.19 -9.74 19.17
CA ARG A 248 21.96 -8.28 19.22
C ARG A 248 20.63 -7.85 18.64
N ILE A 249 20.26 -8.34 17.47
CA ILE A 249 19.04 -7.90 16.78
C ILE A 249 17.78 -8.41 17.48
N ALA A 250 17.76 -9.67 17.91
CA ALA A 250 16.66 -10.22 18.69
C ALA A 250 16.51 -9.48 20.04
N VAL A 251 17.63 -9.17 20.69
CA VAL A 251 17.67 -8.36 21.91
C VAL A 251 17.14 -6.94 21.66
N CYS A 252 17.54 -6.30 20.57
CA CYS A 252 17.05 -4.96 20.21
C CYS A 252 15.52 -4.96 20.09
N ARG A 253 14.97 -5.90 19.30
CA ARG A 253 13.51 -6.07 19.14
C ARG A 253 12.82 -6.40 20.46
N GLY A 254 13.40 -7.28 21.28
CA GLY A 254 12.86 -7.65 22.58
C GLY A 254 12.78 -6.46 23.53
N LEU A 255 13.87 -5.70 23.67
CA LEU A 255 13.91 -4.49 24.49
C LEU A 255 12.95 -3.41 23.97
N MET A 256 12.78 -3.30 22.65
CA MET A 256 11.82 -2.38 22.03
C MET A 256 10.36 -2.67 22.41
N ARG A 257 10.02 -3.89 22.88
CA ARG A 257 8.66 -4.22 23.37
C ARG A 257 8.44 -3.89 24.84
N LEU A 258 9.51 -3.74 25.62
CA LEU A 258 9.40 -3.43 27.03
C LEU A 258 9.04 -1.95 27.24
N PRO A 259 8.29 -1.62 28.31
CA PRO A 259 8.00 -0.22 28.67
C PRO A 259 9.29 0.54 29.04
N ALA A 260 9.39 1.82 28.70
CA ALA A 260 10.62 2.59 28.95
C ALA A 260 10.91 2.75 30.45
N GLU A 261 9.89 2.64 31.29
CA GLU A 261 9.94 2.77 32.75
C GLU A 261 10.86 1.72 33.38
N VAL A 262 11.04 0.54 32.76
CA VAL A 262 11.88 -0.52 33.32
C VAL A 262 13.37 -0.37 33.00
N PHE A 263 13.72 0.57 32.12
CA PHE A 263 15.08 0.76 31.65
C PHE A 263 15.91 1.49 32.72
N GLN A 264 17.08 0.94 33.04
CA GLN A 264 17.96 1.49 34.07
C GLN A 264 19.09 2.32 33.46
N SER A 265 19.47 3.42 34.12
CA SER A 265 20.39 4.42 33.54
C SER A 265 21.76 3.86 33.20
N GLU A 266 22.36 3.03 34.06
CA GLU A 266 23.73 2.53 33.87
C GLU A 266 23.80 1.54 32.70
N SER A 267 23.00 0.47 32.74
CA SER A 267 22.91 -0.51 31.66
C SER A 267 22.41 0.10 30.35
N SER A 268 21.56 1.14 30.40
CA SER A 268 21.14 1.85 29.19
C SER A 268 22.27 2.65 28.55
N LEU A 269 23.16 3.24 29.36
CA LEU A 269 24.33 3.95 28.87
C LEU A 269 25.30 3.00 28.18
N ASP A 270 25.55 1.83 28.76
CA ASP A 270 26.46 0.85 28.19
C ASP A 270 25.90 0.24 26.90
N ALA A 271 24.62 -0.17 26.90
CA ALA A 271 23.96 -0.63 25.68
C ALA A 271 23.95 0.44 24.58
N ALA A 272 23.68 1.72 24.93
CA ALA A 272 23.71 2.81 23.95
C ALA A 272 25.11 3.02 23.37
N LYS A 273 26.17 2.97 24.19
CA LYS A 273 27.57 3.05 23.70
C LYS A 273 27.88 1.91 22.72
N THR A 274 27.49 0.68 23.05
CA THR A 274 27.69 -0.49 22.19
C THR A 274 26.98 -0.31 20.86
N LEU A 275 25.71 0.09 20.86
CA LEU A 275 24.93 0.23 19.64
C LEU A 275 25.40 1.42 18.78
N VAL A 276 25.88 2.50 19.38
CA VAL A 276 26.53 3.60 18.65
C VAL A 276 27.83 3.13 18.00
N ALA A 277 28.65 2.33 18.70
CA ALA A 277 29.86 1.74 18.11
C ALA A 277 29.53 0.75 16.98
N PHE A 278 28.46 -0.04 17.13
CA PHE A 278 27.92 -0.88 16.06
C PHE A 278 27.50 -0.02 14.85
N ALA A 279 26.83 1.10 15.07
CA ALA A 279 26.44 2.00 13.99
C ALA A 279 27.66 2.53 13.23
N GLU A 280 28.67 3.00 13.97
CA GLU A 280 29.93 3.52 13.42
C GLU A 280 30.66 2.48 12.56
N ALA A 281 30.67 1.22 13.01
CA ALA A 281 31.29 0.11 12.30
C ALA A 281 30.48 -0.41 11.11
N THR A 282 29.18 -0.08 11.01
CA THR A 282 28.31 -0.55 9.93
C THR A 282 28.60 0.22 8.63
N PRO A 283 28.88 -0.43 7.49
CA PRO A 283 29.07 0.24 6.21
C PRO A 283 27.83 1.04 5.78
N ALA A 284 28.00 2.20 5.14
CA ALA A 284 26.89 3.10 4.77
C ALA A 284 25.73 2.41 4.03
N ALA A 285 26.04 1.49 3.10
CA ALA A 285 25.04 0.72 2.36
C ALA A 285 24.18 -0.20 3.24
N GLN A 286 24.67 -0.61 4.41
CA GLN A 286 23.97 -1.49 5.35
C GLN A 286 23.24 -0.72 6.47
N ARG A 287 23.42 0.61 6.55
CA ARG A 287 22.80 1.49 7.57
C ARG A 287 21.30 1.74 7.36
N THR A 288 20.69 1.07 6.40
CA THR A 288 19.25 1.17 6.10
C THR A 288 18.55 -0.19 6.12
N THR A 289 19.28 -1.23 6.55
CA THR A 289 18.70 -2.55 6.82
C THR A 289 17.82 -2.51 8.08
N ASP A 290 16.81 -3.37 8.14
CA ASP A 290 15.92 -3.47 9.31
C ASP A 290 16.70 -3.68 10.61
N ALA A 291 17.75 -4.51 10.57
CA ALA A 291 18.63 -4.76 11.71
C ALA A 291 19.31 -3.47 12.23
N PHE A 292 19.78 -2.61 11.33
CA PHE A 292 20.36 -1.33 11.71
C PHE A 292 19.29 -0.37 12.26
N ILE A 293 18.14 -0.29 11.59
CA ILE A 293 17.03 0.57 12.01
C ILE A 293 16.54 0.17 13.41
N ASP A 294 16.33 -1.12 13.67
CA ASP A 294 15.93 -1.66 14.98
C ASP A 294 16.92 -1.26 16.08
N ALA A 295 18.23 -1.35 15.79
CA ALA A 295 19.28 -0.95 16.72
C ALA A 295 19.24 0.56 17.01
N MET A 296 19.05 1.41 15.99
CA MET A 296 19.02 2.87 16.18
C MET A 296 17.77 3.33 16.93
N GLN A 297 16.62 2.72 16.65
CA GLN A 297 15.39 2.98 17.42
C GLN A 297 15.57 2.63 18.90
N LEU A 298 16.24 1.51 19.21
CA LEU A 298 16.56 1.19 20.59
C LEU A 298 17.49 2.23 21.21
N VAL A 299 18.52 2.69 20.49
CA VAL A 299 19.42 3.73 20.98
C VAL A 299 18.65 4.99 21.39
N ASP A 300 17.72 5.46 20.57
CA ASP A 300 16.90 6.63 20.89
C ASP A 300 16.14 6.45 22.21
N ARG A 301 15.57 5.25 22.44
CA ARG A 301 14.88 4.92 23.69
C ARG A 301 15.84 4.88 24.88
N LEU A 302 16.99 4.24 24.73
CA LEU A 302 18.02 4.18 25.78
C LEU A 302 18.51 5.58 26.16
N MET A 303 18.69 6.46 25.18
CA MET A 303 19.13 7.84 25.42
C MET A 303 18.15 8.67 26.26
N THR A 304 16.87 8.30 26.33
CA THR A 304 15.90 8.95 27.23
C THR A 304 16.15 8.64 28.71
N LYS A 305 16.97 7.62 29.01
CA LYS A 305 17.20 7.10 30.36
C LYS A 305 18.59 7.38 30.91
N ILE A 306 19.44 8.06 30.14
CA ILE A 306 20.82 8.38 30.52
C ILE A 306 20.98 9.89 30.79
N PRO A 307 22.06 10.32 31.48
CA PRO A 307 22.31 11.75 31.71
C PRO A 307 22.39 12.55 30.40
N ALA A 308 21.82 13.76 30.39
CA ALA A 308 21.74 14.60 29.19
C ALA A 308 23.11 14.91 28.55
N LYS A 309 24.18 14.95 29.34
CA LYS A 309 25.56 15.12 28.84
C LYS A 309 25.97 13.95 27.96
N ASP A 310 25.75 12.72 28.43
CA ASP A 310 26.12 11.50 27.71
C ASP A 310 25.24 11.30 26.46
N ALA A 311 23.93 11.55 26.59
CA ALA A 311 23.01 11.52 25.46
C ALA A 311 23.42 12.50 24.35
N ARG A 312 23.81 13.74 24.69
CA ARG A 312 24.32 14.71 23.71
C ARG A 312 25.59 14.22 23.00
N ALA A 313 26.53 13.65 23.74
CA ALA A 313 27.76 13.13 23.17
C ALA A 313 27.49 11.96 22.19
N LEU A 314 26.60 11.03 22.56
CA LEU A 314 26.23 9.93 21.69
C LEU A 314 25.42 10.39 20.45
N ARG A 315 24.49 11.37 20.59
CA ARG A 315 23.77 11.94 19.44
C ARG A 315 24.71 12.59 18.44
N SER A 316 25.71 13.33 18.93
CA SER A 316 26.73 13.93 18.07
C SER A 316 27.47 12.88 17.26
N ARG A 317 27.83 11.75 17.87
CA ARG A 317 28.47 10.63 17.16
C ARG A 317 27.54 9.98 16.13
N LEU A 318 26.27 9.76 16.48
CA LEU A 318 25.30 9.20 15.54
C LEU A 318 25.04 10.12 14.36
N ARG A 319 24.99 11.45 14.55
CA ARG A 319 24.81 12.40 13.45
C ARG A 319 25.89 12.25 12.36
N GLU A 320 27.10 11.83 12.74
CA GLU A 320 28.21 11.56 11.80
C GLU A 320 28.01 10.26 11.01
N VAL A 321 27.13 9.37 11.45
CA VAL A 321 27.05 7.96 11.04
C VAL A 321 25.69 7.61 10.42
N THR A 322 24.60 8.12 10.98
CA THR A 322 23.25 7.82 10.50
C THR A 322 23.02 8.51 9.16
N VAL A 323 22.63 7.74 8.16
CA VAL A 323 22.21 8.27 6.86
C VAL A 323 20.88 8.98 7.07
N ARG A 324 20.79 10.26 6.74
CA ARG A 324 19.50 10.97 6.79
C ARG A 324 18.56 10.31 5.78
N VAL A 325 17.47 9.72 6.26
CA VAL A 325 16.43 9.16 5.38
C VAL A 325 15.37 10.24 5.16
N VAL A 326 15.15 10.58 3.88
CA VAL A 326 14.09 11.47 3.43
C VAL A 326 13.06 10.61 2.71
N LYS A 327 11.87 10.52 3.29
CA LYS A 327 10.74 9.81 2.69
C LYS A 327 9.97 10.78 1.81
N ILE A 328 9.73 10.39 0.57
CA ILE A 328 8.95 11.13 -0.43
C ILE A 328 7.89 10.16 -0.94
N GLY A 329 6.62 10.50 -0.77
CA GLY A 329 5.48 9.81 -1.36
C GLY A 329 5.00 10.49 -2.63
N THR A 330 4.39 9.75 -3.54
CA THR A 330 3.45 10.34 -4.50
C THR A 330 2.13 10.64 -3.79
N VAL A 331 1.45 11.70 -4.22
CA VAL A 331 0.12 12.03 -3.71
C VAL A 331 -0.91 11.42 -4.66
N GLU A 332 -1.73 10.52 -4.12
CA GLU A 332 -2.72 9.74 -4.86
C GLU A 332 -3.61 10.65 -5.73
N GLU A 333 -3.65 10.34 -7.03
CA GLU A 333 -4.36 11.07 -8.09
C GLU A 333 -3.88 12.51 -8.36
N GLU A 334 -2.77 13.00 -7.79
CA GLU A 334 -2.31 14.39 -8.02
C GLU A 334 -1.11 14.49 -8.96
N MET A 335 -0.47 13.38 -9.30
CA MET A 335 0.76 13.34 -10.09
C MET A 335 1.77 14.37 -9.55
N ARG A 336 2.06 14.26 -8.24
CA ARG A 336 2.90 15.19 -7.47
C ARG A 336 3.61 14.44 -6.35
N TYR A 337 4.79 14.91 -5.95
CA TYR A 337 5.42 14.48 -4.70
C TYR A 337 4.85 15.22 -3.48
N ASP A 338 4.68 14.53 -2.36
CA ASP A 338 4.18 15.10 -1.11
C ASP A 338 5.19 16.08 -0.48
N VAL A 339 6.49 15.85 -0.66
CA VAL A 339 7.58 16.72 -0.26
C VAL A 339 7.94 17.65 -1.43
N PRO A 340 7.70 18.98 -1.33
CA PRO A 340 8.10 19.94 -2.36
C PRO A 340 9.57 20.35 -2.26
N TYR A 341 10.13 20.32 -1.05
CA TYR A 341 11.55 20.55 -0.80
C TYR A 341 12.00 19.96 0.54
N PHE A 342 13.29 19.66 0.65
CA PHE A 342 13.92 19.24 1.91
C PHE A 342 15.37 19.69 1.96
N ALA A 343 15.94 19.85 3.15
CA ALA A 343 17.36 20.21 3.31
C ALA A 343 18.24 19.02 3.70
N VAL A 344 19.50 19.03 3.24
CA VAL A 344 20.56 18.09 3.64
C VAL A 344 21.85 18.84 3.90
N GLU A 345 22.71 18.28 4.74
CA GLU A 345 24.03 18.85 5.00
C GLU A 345 25.03 18.45 3.90
N ALA A 346 25.84 19.40 3.46
CA ALA A 346 26.83 19.21 2.40
C ALA A 346 27.78 18.04 2.69
N GLY A 347 28.00 17.18 1.70
CA GLY A 347 28.92 16.05 1.81
C GLY A 347 28.49 14.91 2.74
N ARG A 348 27.30 14.98 3.35
CA ARG A 348 26.76 13.91 4.22
C ARG A 348 26.00 12.85 3.40
N PRO A 349 26.02 11.57 3.83
CA PRO A 349 25.19 10.55 3.18
C PRO A 349 23.70 10.81 3.44
N VAL A 350 22.91 10.72 2.39
CA VAL A 350 21.44 10.83 2.40
C VAL A 350 20.84 9.64 1.66
N GLN A 351 19.73 9.13 2.18
CA GLN A 351 18.90 8.17 1.48
C GLN A 351 17.53 8.80 1.21
N ILE A 352 17.06 8.69 -0.03
CA ILE A 352 15.72 9.07 -0.44
C ILE A 352 14.92 7.79 -0.60
N LEU A 353 13.86 7.62 0.19
CA LEU A 353 12.86 6.57 0.01
C LEU A 353 11.70 7.15 -0.79
N LEU A 354 11.52 6.67 -2.03
CA LEU A 354 10.36 7.01 -2.84
C LEU A 354 9.30 5.92 -2.66
N GLU A 355 8.11 6.30 -2.22
CA GLU A 355 6.92 5.45 -2.18
C GLU A 355 5.93 5.91 -3.23
N ASN A 356 5.45 4.97 -4.05
CA ASN A 356 4.45 5.25 -5.06
C ASN A 356 3.06 4.81 -4.58
N HIS A 357 2.26 5.77 -4.15
CA HIS A 357 0.84 5.61 -3.79
C HIS A 357 -0.09 5.94 -4.96
N ASP A 358 0.45 6.22 -6.15
CA ASP A 358 -0.29 6.52 -7.37
C ASP A 358 -0.36 5.26 -8.26
N LEU A 359 -1.28 5.27 -9.21
CA LEU A 359 -1.53 4.14 -10.09
C LEU A 359 -0.63 4.11 -11.33
N MET A 360 0.06 5.20 -11.61
CA MET A 360 1.06 5.26 -12.67
C MET A 360 2.45 4.98 -12.11
N PRO A 361 3.36 4.42 -12.91
CA PRO A 361 4.75 4.26 -12.48
C PRO A 361 5.46 5.62 -12.40
N HIS A 362 6.32 5.78 -11.39
CA HIS A 362 7.10 6.99 -11.19
C HIS A 362 8.56 6.66 -10.87
N ASN A 363 9.47 7.51 -11.30
CA ASN A 363 10.87 7.53 -10.86
C ASN A 363 11.19 8.87 -10.20
N LEU A 364 12.37 9.02 -9.59
CA LEU A 364 12.91 10.28 -9.10
C LEU A 364 14.34 10.44 -9.59
N VAL A 365 14.60 11.52 -10.32
CA VAL A 365 15.91 11.86 -10.88
C VAL A 365 16.37 13.17 -10.27
N LEU A 366 17.46 13.13 -9.51
CA LEU A 366 18.12 14.30 -8.93
C LEU A 366 19.06 14.92 -9.95
N THR A 367 18.99 16.24 -10.12
CA THR A 367 19.66 16.98 -11.18
C THR A 367 20.61 18.05 -10.65
N GLN A 368 21.57 18.45 -11.48
CA GLN A 368 22.37 19.66 -11.24
C GLN A 368 21.48 20.92 -11.21
N PRO A 369 21.87 21.98 -10.49
CA PRO A 369 21.12 23.23 -10.45
C PRO A 369 20.85 23.78 -11.86
N GLY A 370 19.60 24.15 -12.14
CA GLY A 370 19.16 24.67 -13.43
C GLY A 370 19.02 23.64 -14.57
N ALA A 371 19.26 22.35 -14.33
CA ALA A 371 19.24 21.32 -15.37
C ALA A 371 17.91 20.57 -15.51
N LEU A 372 16.94 20.77 -14.61
CA LEU A 372 15.71 19.98 -14.52
C LEU A 372 15.02 19.79 -15.87
N LYS A 373 14.67 20.89 -16.56
CA LYS A 373 13.93 20.84 -17.83
C LYS A 373 14.69 20.07 -18.91
N GLY A 374 16.00 20.29 -19.00
CA GLY A 374 16.86 19.60 -19.96
C GLY A 374 16.93 18.09 -19.69
N VAL A 375 17.09 17.69 -18.43
CA VAL A 375 17.11 16.28 -18.02
C VAL A 375 15.76 15.62 -18.27
N ALA A 376 14.65 16.28 -17.94
CA ALA A 376 13.32 15.74 -18.17
C ALA A 376 13.01 15.48 -19.65
N MET A 377 13.32 16.45 -20.52
CA MET A 377 13.17 16.29 -21.97
C MET A 377 14.09 15.21 -22.53
N ALA A 378 15.33 15.11 -22.03
CA ALA A 378 16.26 14.05 -22.44
C ALA A 378 15.82 12.67 -21.96
N GLY A 379 15.20 12.56 -20.78
CA GLY A 379 14.66 11.30 -20.26
C GLY A 379 13.54 10.75 -21.14
N LEU A 380 12.68 11.62 -21.65
CA LEU A 380 11.70 11.25 -22.66
C LEU A 380 12.35 10.67 -23.93
N ALA A 381 13.41 11.32 -24.42
CA ALA A 381 14.15 10.84 -25.59
C ALA A 381 14.89 9.52 -25.33
N ALA A 382 15.33 9.27 -24.09
CA ALA A 382 15.97 8.01 -23.69
C ALA A 382 14.97 6.83 -23.67
N GLY A 383 13.69 7.11 -23.41
CA GLY A 383 12.62 6.12 -23.49
C GLY A 383 12.72 4.98 -22.47
N PRO A 384 11.97 3.88 -22.67
CA PRO A 384 11.90 2.76 -21.72
C PRO A 384 13.25 2.08 -21.42
N GLU A 385 14.20 2.10 -22.36
CA GLU A 385 15.52 1.49 -22.17
C GLU A 385 16.41 2.33 -21.23
N GLY A 386 16.28 3.66 -21.32
CA GLY A 386 17.01 4.60 -20.49
C GLY A 386 18.52 4.37 -20.47
N THR A 387 19.14 4.57 -19.30
CA THR A 387 20.59 4.42 -19.10
C THR A 387 20.86 3.54 -17.88
N GLY A 388 21.74 2.54 -18.04
CA GLY A 388 22.13 1.67 -16.92
C GLY A 388 21.00 0.80 -16.36
N GLY A 389 19.98 0.50 -17.18
CA GLY A 389 18.79 -0.26 -16.75
C GLY A 389 17.76 0.59 -16.00
N LEU A 390 17.87 1.92 -16.03
CA LEU A 390 16.91 2.83 -15.42
C LEU A 390 16.00 3.46 -16.49
N PRO A 391 14.74 3.02 -16.64
CA PRO A 391 13.83 3.52 -17.66
C PRO A 391 13.63 5.04 -17.58
N TYR A 392 13.63 5.70 -18.75
CA TYR A 392 13.45 7.14 -18.93
C TYR A 392 14.49 8.02 -18.21
N VAL A 393 15.65 7.47 -17.84
CA VAL A 393 16.78 8.23 -17.31
C VAL A 393 17.80 8.45 -18.43
N PRO A 394 18.15 9.71 -18.77
CA PRO A 394 19.10 10.00 -19.83
C PRO A 394 20.54 9.82 -19.39
N ASP A 395 21.43 9.46 -20.33
CA ASP A 395 22.87 9.50 -20.12
C ASP A 395 23.32 10.98 -20.17
N SER A 396 23.40 11.61 -19.00
CA SER A 396 23.69 13.02 -18.88
C SER A 396 24.55 13.32 -17.64
N PRO A 397 25.60 14.15 -17.76
CA PRO A 397 26.39 14.58 -16.60
C PRO A 397 25.57 15.46 -15.63
N ASN A 398 24.39 15.90 -16.04
CA ASN A 398 23.47 16.67 -15.21
C ASN A 398 22.60 15.81 -14.30
N VAL A 399 22.64 14.47 -14.43
CA VAL A 399 21.98 13.53 -13.51
C VAL A 399 22.95 13.21 -12.37
N ILE A 400 22.56 13.52 -11.14
CA ILE A 400 23.36 13.25 -9.92
C ILE A 400 23.07 11.84 -9.39
N ALA A 401 21.79 11.50 -9.32
CA ALA A 401 21.30 10.20 -8.88
C ALA A 401 19.91 9.96 -9.46
N ALA A 402 19.54 8.70 -9.66
CA ALA A 402 18.22 8.34 -10.14
C ALA A 402 17.74 7.06 -9.46
N SER A 403 16.43 6.94 -9.27
CA SER A 403 15.80 5.69 -8.86
C SER A 403 15.50 4.79 -10.06
N GLU A 404 15.21 3.52 -9.76
CA GLU A 404 14.44 2.66 -10.66
C GLU A 404 13.02 3.21 -10.87
N MET A 405 12.31 2.66 -11.86
CA MET A 405 10.89 2.94 -12.06
C MET A 405 10.08 2.21 -10.98
N VAL A 406 9.27 2.94 -10.23
CA VAL A 406 8.49 2.43 -9.11
C VAL A 406 7.06 2.17 -9.56
N ALA A 407 6.65 0.91 -9.60
CA ALA A 407 5.27 0.51 -9.87
C ALA A 407 4.30 0.95 -8.74
N PRO A 408 2.97 0.93 -8.98
CA PRO A 408 1.97 1.24 -7.95
C PRO A 408 2.15 0.39 -6.68
N ASP A 409 1.92 1.00 -5.53
CA ASP A 409 2.08 0.41 -4.18
C ASP A 409 3.47 -0.16 -3.88
N LYS A 410 4.49 0.22 -4.67
CA LYS A 410 5.89 -0.15 -4.46
C LYS A 410 6.71 1.02 -3.95
N SER A 411 7.93 0.72 -3.55
CA SER A 411 8.90 1.70 -3.07
C SER A 411 10.30 1.38 -3.56
N THR A 412 11.14 2.39 -3.70
CA THR A 412 12.57 2.23 -3.99
C THR A 412 13.41 3.20 -3.16
N ARG A 413 14.73 2.96 -3.10
CA ARG A 413 15.66 3.75 -2.30
C ARG A 413 16.81 4.23 -3.18
N ILE A 414 17.09 5.53 -3.13
CA ILE A 414 18.31 6.13 -3.68
C ILE A 414 19.23 6.44 -2.50
N THR A 415 20.45 5.94 -2.52
CA THR A 415 21.47 6.32 -1.53
C THR A 415 22.57 7.09 -2.22
N LEU A 416 22.84 8.31 -1.76
CA LEU A 416 23.88 9.17 -2.32
C LEU A 416 24.60 9.95 -1.23
N THR A 417 25.79 10.44 -1.56
CA THR A 417 26.43 11.50 -0.77
C THR A 417 25.88 12.83 -1.28
N ALA A 418 25.33 13.66 -0.39
CA ALA A 418 24.89 15.00 -0.75
C ALA A 418 26.05 15.78 -1.41
N PRO A 419 25.77 16.60 -2.45
CA PRO A 419 26.78 17.48 -3.05
C PRO A 419 27.56 18.26 -1.98
N SER A 420 28.85 18.48 -2.22
CA SER A 420 29.70 19.24 -1.28
C SER A 420 29.49 20.74 -1.39
N THR A 421 28.88 21.21 -2.47
CA THR A 421 28.56 22.62 -2.70
C THR A 421 27.13 22.91 -2.22
N PRO A 422 26.94 23.86 -1.27
CA PRO A 422 25.61 24.33 -0.90
C PRO A 422 24.85 24.91 -2.10
N GLY A 423 23.56 24.64 -2.20
CA GLY A 423 22.73 25.07 -3.32
C GLY A 423 21.41 24.33 -3.44
N GLU A 424 20.63 24.68 -4.46
CA GLU A 424 19.32 24.09 -4.77
C GLU A 424 19.46 23.05 -5.88
N TYR A 425 19.20 21.78 -5.55
CA TYR A 425 19.35 20.64 -6.44
C TYR A 425 17.97 20.04 -6.74
N PRO A 426 17.39 20.30 -7.92
CA PRO A 426 16.04 19.83 -8.23
C PRO A 426 15.98 18.31 -8.43
N TYR A 427 14.92 17.68 -7.97
CA TYR A 427 14.55 16.32 -8.35
C TYR A 427 13.25 16.31 -9.15
N VAL A 428 13.12 15.35 -10.07
CA VAL A 428 12.02 15.31 -11.03
C VAL A 428 11.66 13.88 -11.44
N CYS A 429 10.37 13.63 -11.71
CA CYS A 429 9.94 12.41 -12.39
C CYS A 429 10.14 12.57 -13.91
N THR A 430 10.97 11.73 -14.52
CA THR A 430 11.25 11.77 -15.97
C THR A 430 10.38 10.80 -16.77
N PHE A 431 9.45 10.09 -16.13
CA PHE A 431 8.41 9.36 -16.85
C PHE A 431 7.62 10.33 -17.75
N PRO A 432 7.22 9.93 -18.97
CA PRO A 432 6.65 10.84 -19.95
C PRO A 432 5.55 11.74 -19.38
N GLN A 433 5.68 13.05 -19.63
CA GLN A 433 4.75 14.11 -19.21
C GLN A 433 4.60 14.35 -17.68
N HIS A 434 5.27 13.61 -16.80
CA HIS A 434 5.13 13.79 -15.35
C HIS A 434 5.91 15.01 -14.80
N TRP A 435 7.03 15.35 -15.45
CA TRP A 435 7.97 16.37 -14.98
C TRP A 435 7.42 17.79 -14.84
N TYR A 436 6.25 18.10 -15.43
CA TYR A 436 5.60 19.40 -15.31
C TYR A 436 4.96 19.65 -13.93
N ARG A 437 4.70 18.59 -13.16
CA ARG A 437 4.11 18.67 -11.80
C ARG A 437 4.89 17.88 -10.76
N MET A 438 5.60 16.83 -11.17
CA MET A 438 6.35 15.95 -10.28
C MET A 438 7.81 16.37 -10.16
N TYR A 439 8.03 17.44 -9.41
CA TYR A 439 9.37 17.87 -9.03
C TYR A 439 9.38 18.49 -7.65
N GLY A 440 10.59 18.65 -7.12
CA GLY A 440 10.87 19.40 -5.91
C GLY A 440 12.35 19.72 -5.82
N VAL A 441 12.80 20.19 -4.65
CA VAL A 441 14.18 20.66 -4.46
C VAL A 441 14.84 20.05 -3.22
N MET A 442 16.01 19.44 -3.42
CA MET A 442 16.94 19.14 -2.34
C MET A 442 17.84 20.35 -2.11
N VAL A 443 17.71 21.00 -0.95
CA VAL A 443 18.52 22.15 -0.54
C VAL A 443 19.74 21.64 0.22
N VAL A 444 20.93 21.80 -0.36
CA VAL A 444 22.19 21.45 0.28
C VAL A 444 22.68 22.66 1.07
N VAL A 445 22.94 22.49 2.37
CA VAL A 445 23.36 23.56 3.28
C VAL A 445 24.63 23.19 4.04
N GLU A 446 25.37 24.19 4.50
CA GLU A 446 26.56 23.97 5.34
C GLU A 446 26.19 23.48 6.74
N ASP A 447 25.15 24.07 7.35
CA ASP A 447 24.65 23.71 8.67
C ASP A 447 23.14 23.45 8.60
N LEU A 448 22.80 22.17 8.68
CA LEU A 448 21.43 21.69 8.62
C LEU A 448 20.62 22.04 9.86
N ASP A 449 21.24 22.11 11.04
CA ASP A 449 20.54 22.47 12.27
C ASP A 449 20.17 23.95 12.26
N ALA A 450 21.05 24.80 11.74
CA ALA A 450 20.77 26.21 11.53
C ALA A 450 19.64 26.43 10.50
N TRP A 451 19.67 25.71 9.37
CA TRP A 451 18.60 25.80 8.36
C TRP A 451 17.25 25.35 8.92
N ASN A 452 17.20 24.25 9.68
CA ASN A 452 15.96 23.75 10.27
C ASN A 452 15.32 24.74 11.26
N GLN A 453 16.09 25.65 11.87
CA GLN A 453 15.55 26.70 12.74
C GLN A 453 14.87 27.82 11.97
N ASN A 454 15.27 28.07 10.72
CA ASN A 454 14.71 29.12 9.88
C ASN A 454 14.74 28.70 8.40
N PRO A 455 13.85 27.77 7.98
CA PRO A 455 13.85 27.24 6.63
C PRO A 455 13.42 28.29 5.62
N VAL A 456 14.13 28.35 4.50
CA VAL A 456 13.79 29.21 3.36
C VAL A 456 13.29 28.33 2.22
N GLN A 457 12.13 28.66 1.66
CA GLN A 457 11.60 27.97 0.49
C GLN A 457 12.49 28.25 -0.74
N PRO A 458 12.92 27.21 -1.47
CA PRO A 458 13.74 27.38 -2.67
C PRO A 458 12.92 27.96 -3.84
N ALA A 459 13.62 28.46 -4.86
CA ALA A 459 12.97 28.94 -6.07
C ALA A 459 12.32 27.78 -6.84
N ASP A 460 11.23 28.07 -7.57
CA ASP A 460 10.60 27.07 -8.43
C ASP A 460 11.54 26.70 -9.59
N PRO A 461 11.93 25.42 -9.74
CA PRO A 461 12.89 25.00 -10.77
C PRO A 461 12.43 25.20 -12.22
N LEU A 462 11.13 25.35 -12.45
CA LEU A 462 10.55 25.60 -13.77
C LEU A 462 10.19 27.09 -13.97
N GLY A 463 10.41 27.93 -12.96
CA GLY A 463 10.02 29.33 -12.98
C GLY A 463 8.51 29.54 -12.82
N ASN A 464 7.77 28.54 -12.33
CA ASN A 464 6.36 28.72 -11.99
C ASN A 464 6.26 29.66 -10.77
N THR A 465 5.46 30.71 -10.92
CA THR A 465 5.24 31.70 -9.85
C THR A 465 3.85 31.57 -9.22
N ARG A 466 3.03 30.62 -9.69
CA ARG A 466 1.71 30.36 -9.14
C ARG A 466 1.85 29.71 -7.77
N SER A 467 1.08 30.21 -6.82
CA SER A 467 0.94 29.64 -5.48
C SER A 467 -0.40 28.91 -5.39
N PHE A 468 -0.56 28.07 -4.36
CA PHE A 468 -1.85 27.49 -4.04
C PHE A 468 -2.89 28.59 -3.80
N VAL A 469 -4.04 28.47 -4.47
CA VAL A 469 -5.17 29.37 -4.35
C VAL A 469 -6.25 28.75 -3.47
N GLN A 470 -6.82 27.61 -3.89
CA GLN A 470 -7.92 26.94 -3.20
C GLN A 470 -8.08 25.51 -3.72
N ALA A 471 -8.46 24.57 -2.85
CA ALA A 471 -8.95 23.26 -3.27
C ALA A 471 -10.43 23.39 -3.67
N TRP A 472 -10.66 23.57 -4.97
CA TRP A 472 -11.97 23.92 -5.52
C TRP A 472 -12.99 22.78 -5.41
N THR A 473 -14.22 23.08 -5.01
CA THR A 473 -15.38 22.17 -5.07
C THR A 473 -16.42 22.65 -6.08
N LEU A 474 -17.40 21.81 -6.43
CA LEU A 474 -18.49 22.22 -7.31
C LEU A 474 -19.36 23.33 -6.70
N GLU A 475 -19.52 23.33 -5.39
CA GLU A 475 -20.28 24.34 -4.64
C GLU A 475 -19.68 25.73 -4.76
N ASP A 476 -18.35 25.83 -4.87
CA ASP A 476 -17.66 27.10 -5.11
C ASP A 476 -18.09 27.77 -6.44
N PHE A 477 -18.68 27.00 -7.36
CA PHE A 477 -19.16 27.43 -8.66
C PHE A 477 -20.69 27.32 -8.81
N ALA A 478 -21.46 27.29 -7.72
CA ALA A 478 -22.93 27.16 -7.76
C ALA A 478 -23.70 28.39 -8.34
N GLY A 479 -23.03 29.26 -9.10
CA GLY A 479 -23.61 30.42 -9.79
C GLY A 479 -24.37 30.04 -11.07
N ASP A 480 -24.94 31.06 -11.73
CA ASP A 480 -25.51 30.90 -13.07
C ASP A 480 -24.38 30.89 -14.10
N PHE A 481 -23.96 29.71 -14.53
CA PHE A 481 -22.89 29.54 -15.52
C PHE A 481 -23.15 30.30 -16.83
N ASP A 482 -24.41 30.46 -17.26
CA ASP A 482 -24.70 31.19 -18.48
C ASP A 482 -24.50 32.70 -18.32
N ASP A 483 -24.58 33.22 -17.10
CA ASP A 483 -24.17 34.60 -16.77
C ASP A 483 -22.66 34.66 -16.50
N ASP A 484 -22.11 33.71 -15.74
CA ASP A 484 -20.71 33.68 -15.33
C ASP A 484 -19.76 33.52 -16.52
N LEU A 485 -20.16 32.84 -17.61
CA LEU A 485 -19.35 32.66 -18.80
C LEU A 485 -19.48 33.79 -19.84
N ARG A 486 -20.45 34.71 -19.67
CA ARG A 486 -20.63 35.82 -20.63
C ARG A 486 -19.48 36.81 -20.58
N GLY A 487 -19.00 37.20 -21.76
CA GLY A 487 -17.99 38.24 -21.91
C GLY A 487 -16.57 37.83 -21.51
N ARG A 488 -16.35 36.54 -21.19
CA ARG A 488 -15.01 35.99 -20.93
C ARG A 488 -14.16 35.92 -22.18
N THR A 489 -12.85 35.85 -22.00
CA THR A 489 -11.87 35.87 -23.09
C THR A 489 -11.30 34.45 -23.30
N PRO A 490 -11.67 33.75 -24.39
CA PRO A 490 -11.21 32.37 -24.64
C PRO A 490 -9.69 32.19 -24.65
N SER A 491 -8.91 33.22 -24.99
CA SER A 491 -7.45 33.12 -24.99
C SER A 491 -6.83 32.98 -23.60
N VAL A 492 -7.50 33.45 -22.54
CA VAL A 492 -7.06 33.22 -21.16
C VAL A 492 -7.30 31.75 -20.79
N GLY A 493 -8.46 31.21 -21.13
CA GLY A 493 -8.76 29.79 -20.94
C GLY A 493 -7.84 28.86 -21.73
N GLU A 494 -7.47 29.22 -22.96
CA GLU A 494 -6.47 28.50 -23.75
C GLU A 494 -5.10 28.49 -23.06
N LYS A 495 -4.68 29.61 -22.46
CA LYS A 495 -3.45 29.68 -21.69
C LYS A 495 -3.51 28.75 -20.46
N VAL A 496 -4.61 28.76 -19.71
CA VAL A 496 -4.84 27.84 -18.58
C VAL A 496 -4.80 26.38 -19.05
N PHE A 497 -5.44 26.05 -20.18
CA PHE A 497 -5.43 24.70 -20.76
C PHE A 497 -4.01 24.19 -21.06
N ASN A 498 -3.13 25.07 -21.53
CA ASN A 498 -1.74 24.74 -21.79
C ASN A 498 -0.89 24.69 -20.50
N GLU A 499 -1.02 25.67 -19.60
CA GLU A 499 -0.26 25.73 -18.34
C GLU A 499 -0.64 24.63 -17.35
N ALA A 500 -1.91 24.19 -17.34
CA ALA A 500 -2.38 23.06 -16.54
C ALA A 500 -2.08 21.70 -17.21
N SER A 501 -1.34 21.70 -18.32
CA SER A 501 -0.93 20.51 -19.08
C SER A 501 -2.08 19.67 -19.64
N CYS A 502 -3.30 20.20 -19.75
CA CYS A 502 -4.45 19.48 -20.31
C CYS A 502 -4.18 19.04 -21.76
N VAL A 503 -3.47 19.86 -22.53
CA VAL A 503 -3.05 19.58 -23.92
C VAL A 503 -2.15 18.33 -24.05
N GLY A 504 -1.44 17.94 -22.98
CA GLY A 504 -0.58 16.76 -22.97
C GLY A 504 -1.37 15.46 -23.06
N CYS A 505 -2.61 15.44 -22.56
CA CYS A 505 -3.46 14.24 -22.55
C CYS A 505 -4.66 14.35 -23.49
N HIS A 506 -5.19 15.56 -23.72
CA HIS A 506 -6.42 15.77 -24.47
C HIS A 506 -6.18 16.45 -25.82
N LYS A 507 -7.01 16.07 -26.81
CA LYS A 507 -7.08 16.71 -28.12
C LYS A 507 -8.14 17.81 -28.17
N ILE A 508 -7.82 18.89 -28.88
CA ILE A 508 -8.76 19.89 -29.38
C ILE A 508 -8.40 20.17 -30.85
N ASN A 509 -9.36 20.08 -31.76
CA ASN A 509 -9.17 20.29 -33.20
C ASN A 509 -7.99 19.47 -33.78
N ASN A 510 -7.87 18.20 -33.38
CA ASN A 510 -6.76 17.28 -33.71
C ASN A 510 -5.36 17.69 -33.17
N VAL A 511 -5.26 18.68 -32.28
CA VAL A 511 -4.02 19.10 -31.63
C VAL A 511 -4.04 18.65 -30.16
N GLY A 512 -2.98 17.98 -29.71
CA GLY A 512 -2.82 17.50 -28.32
C GLY A 512 -2.70 15.98 -28.19
N GLY A 513 -2.77 15.50 -26.95
CA GLY A 513 -2.61 14.07 -26.58
C GLY A 513 -3.83 13.19 -26.87
N ALA A 514 -3.60 11.87 -26.97
CA ALA A 514 -4.65 10.88 -27.27
C ALA A 514 -5.03 9.96 -26.09
N VAL A 515 -4.50 10.23 -24.90
CA VAL A 515 -4.76 9.44 -23.69
C VAL A 515 -6.14 9.73 -23.12
N GLY A 516 -6.53 11.00 -23.11
CA GLY A 516 -7.85 11.46 -22.70
C GLY A 516 -8.81 11.59 -23.88
N PRO A 517 -10.11 11.81 -23.60
CA PRO A 517 -11.09 12.12 -24.63
C PRO A 517 -10.74 13.35 -25.46
N ASP A 518 -11.09 13.30 -26.75
CA ASP A 518 -11.12 14.47 -27.62
C ASP A 518 -12.19 15.45 -27.12
N LEU A 519 -11.73 16.65 -26.79
CA LEU A 519 -12.51 17.70 -26.17
C LEU A 519 -13.17 18.67 -27.16
N THR A 520 -12.94 18.50 -28.47
CA THR A 520 -13.41 19.42 -29.52
C THR A 520 -14.91 19.67 -29.45
N ASP A 521 -15.70 18.62 -29.26
CA ASP A 521 -17.18 18.69 -29.21
C ASP A 521 -17.76 18.48 -27.80
N THR A 522 -16.97 18.71 -26.74
CA THR A 522 -17.36 18.37 -25.36
C THR A 522 -18.70 18.98 -24.97
N TYR A 523 -18.89 20.29 -25.20
CA TYR A 523 -20.12 20.98 -24.84
C TYR A 523 -21.34 20.47 -25.63
N THR A 524 -21.15 20.05 -26.87
CA THR A 524 -22.23 19.42 -27.66
C THR A 524 -22.59 18.05 -27.09
N LYS A 525 -21.60 17.20 -26.79
CA LYS A 525 -21.80 15.86 -26.21
C LYS A 525 -22.51 15.90 -24.85
N TRP A 526 -22.15 16.88 -24.04
CA TRP A 526 -22.73 17.10 -22.70
C TRP A 526 -23.99 17.99 -22.72
N LYS A 527 -24.53 18.31 -23.91
CA LYS A 527 -25.75 19.14 -24.07
C LYS A 527 -25.66 20.48 -23.31
N SER A 528 -24.47 21.07 -23.28
CA SER A 528 -24.13 22.30 -22.55
C SER A 528 -24.33 22.22 -21.02
N ASP A 529 -24.21 21.03 -20.42
CA ASP A 529 -24.16 20.87 -18.96
C ASP A 529 -22.82 21.35 -18.40
N HIS A 530 -22.74 22.65 -18.09
CA HIS A 530 -21.56 23.31 -17.53
C HIS A 530 -21.06 22.65 -16.24
N VAL A 531 -21.99 22.30 -15.34
CA VAL A 531 -21.68 21.70 -14.04
C VAL A 531 -21.15 20.28 -14.23
N GLY A 532 -21.73 19.53 -15.15
CA GLY A 532 -21.25 18.21 -15.55
C GLY A 532 -19.81 18.27 -16.07
N ILE A 533 -19.50 19.19 -16.98
CA ILE A 533 -18.15 19.35 -17.53
C ILE A 533 -17.16 19.79 -16.44
N LEU A 534 -17.52 20.75 -15.58
CA LEU A 534 -16.65 21.18 -14.48
C LEU A 534 -16.39 20.04 -13.48
N ARG A 535 -17.38 19.17 -13.24
CA ARG A 535 -17.20 17.98 -12.39
C ARG A 535 -16.13 17.05 -12.94
N GLU A 536 -16.09 16.81 -14.25
CA GLU A 536 -15.06 15.98 -14.86
C GLU A 536 -13.65 16.58 -14.71
N ILE A 537 -13.54 17.92 -14.56
CA ILE A 537 -12.27 18.62 -14.34
C ILE A 537 -11.86 18.58 -12.86
N LEU A 538 -12.78 18.84 -11.94
CA LEU A 538 -12.49 18.95 -10.50
C LEU A 538 -12.46 17.58 -9.80
N VAL A 539 -13.26 16.62 -10.28
CA VAL A 539 -13.43 15.29 -9.68
C VAL A 539 -13.32 14.19 -10.76
N PRO A 540 -12.15 14.06 -11.41
CA PRO A 540 -11.99 13.22 -12.60
C PRO A 540 -12.23 11.72 -12.34
N SER A 541 -12.10 11.26 -11.10
CA SER A 541 -12.35 9.86 -10.69
C SER A 541 -13.81 9.57 -10.37
N HIS A 542 -14.72 10.55 -10.37
CA HIS A 542 -16.14 10.34 -10.03
C HIS A 542 -16.81 9.35 -11.01
N LYS A 543 -16.48 9.41 -12.30
CA LYS A 543 -16.98 8.49 -13.31
C LYS A 543 -16.03 8.39 -14.49
N ILE A 544 -15.49 7.21 -14.74
CA ILE A 544 -14.50 6.99 -15.81
C ILE A 544 -15.15 6.15 -16.93
N ASP A 545 -15.13 6.67 -18.16
CA ASP A 545 -15.51 5.90 -19.35
C ASP A 545 -14.58 4.68 -19.48
N SER A 546 -15.15 3.49 -19.69
CA SER A 546 -14.38 2.23 -19.73
C SER A 546 -13.24 2.24 -20.72
N LYS A 547 -13.35 3.00 -21.82
CA LYS A 547 -12.29 3.11 -22.83
C LYS A 547 -11.07 3.93 -22.40
N TYR A 548 -11.18 4.72 -21.33
CA TYR A 548 -10.08 5.49 -20.74
C TYR A 548 -9.73 5.02 -19.33
N ALA A 549 -10.39 3.97 -18.84
CA ALA A 549 -10.10 3.41 -17.53
C ALA A 549 -8.77 2.66 -17.59
N MET A 550 -7.84 3.06 -16.73
CA MET A 550 -6.58 2.35 -16.56
C MET A 550 -6.84 0.94 -16.03
N GLN A 551 -6.10 -0.01 -16.57
CA GLN A 551 -6.09 -1.40 -16.13
C GLN A 551 -4.71 -1.75 -15.58
N VAL A 552 -4.71 -2.51 -14.49
CA VAL A 552 -3.53 -3.13 -13.92
C VAL A 552 -3.56 -4.61 -14.31
N ILE A 553 -2.56 -5.04 -15.06
CA ILE A 553 -2.41 -6.41 -15.56
C ILE A 553 -1.27 -7.06 -14.80
N LEU A 554 -1.54 -8.17 -14.13
CA LEU A 554 -0.54 -9.08 -13.59
C LEU A 554 -0.41 -10.26 -14.55
N THR A 555 0.80 -10.49 -15.06
CA THR A 555 1.11 -11.64 -15.90
C THR A 555 1.54 -12.85 -15.06
N THR A 556 1.42 -14.04 -15.63
CA THR A 556 1.75 -15.32 -14.98
C THR A 556 3.24 -15.45 -14.63
N ASP A 557 4.12 -14.65 -15.24
CA ASP A 557 5.54 -14.52 -14.89
C ASP A 557 5.80 -13.49 -13.76
N GLY A 558 4.74 -12.96 -13.15
CA GLY A 558 4.78 -12.05 -12.01
C GLY A 558 5.05 -10.59 -12.36
N LYS A 559 5.01 -10.18 -13.64
CA LYS A 559 5.14 -8.77 -14.01
C LYS A 559 3.82 -8.04 -13.85
N THR A 560 3.88 -6.83 -13.32
CA THR A 560 2.73 -5.93 -13.27
C THR A 560 2.90 -4.81 -14.28
N MET A 561 1.90 -4.62 -15.13
CA MET A 561 1.83 -3.54 -16.10
C MET A 561 0.57 -2.72 -15.84
N SER A 562 0.63 -1.42 -16.15
CA SER A 562 -0.51 -0.53 -16.03
C SER A 562 -0.63 0.34 -17.28
N GLY A 563 -1.85 0.53 -17.76
CA GLY A 563 -2.10 1.27 -18.99
C GLY A 563 -3.57 1.27 -19.40
N ILE A 564 -3.86 1.84 -20.56
CA ILE A 564 -5.22 1.85 -21.15
C ILE A 564 -5.30 0.70 -22.16
N VAL A 565 -6.32 -0.16 -22.04
CA VAL A 565 -6.58 -1.18 -23.06
C VAL A 565 -7.21 -0.51 -24.27
N VAL A 566 -6.50 -0.57 -25.40
CA VAL A 566 -6.93 0.04 -26.67
C VAL A 566 -7.55 -0.98 -27.63
N ASP A 567 -7.27 -2.28 -27.43
CA ASP A 567 -7.88 -3.39 -28.14
C ASP A 567 -7.83 -4.67 -27.28
N GLU A 568 -8.84 -5.53 -27.38
CA GLU A 568 -8.94 -6.80 -26.66
C GLU A 568 -9.73 -7.82 -27.48
N ASN A 569 -9.19 -9.03 -27.63
CA ASN A 569 -9.84 -10.17 -28.26
C ASN A 569 -9.58 -11.47 -27.47
N ASP A 570 -10.07 -12.60 -27.98
CA ASP A 570 -9.97 -13.91 -27.30
C ASP A 570 -8.52 -14.39 -27.10
N ASP A 571 -7.56 -13.88 -27.88
CA ASP A 571 -6.16 -14.30 -27.84
C ASP A 571 -5.24 -13.23 -27.19
N THR A 572 -5.56 -11.94 -27.33
CA THR A 572 -4.65 -10.84 -26.95
C THR A 572 -5.33 -9.63 -26.31
N VAL A 573 -4.57 -8.94 -25.46
CA VAL A 573 -4.86 -7.59 -24.92
C VAL A 573 -3.78 -6.62 -25.42
N ALA A 574 -4.20 -5.51 -26.03
CA ALA A 574 -3.32 -4.42 -26.44
C ALA A 574 -3.37 -3.28 -25.42
N LEU A 575 -2.28 -3.09 -24.67
CA LEU A 575 -2.17 -2.15 -23.56
C LEU A 575 -1.28 -0.95 -23.91
N LEU A 576 -1.84 0.26 -23.89
CA LEU A 576 -1.09 1.51 -24.01
C LEU A 576 -0.55 1.91 -22.62
N THR A 577 0.74 1.63 -22.39
CA THR A 577 1.39 1.81 -21.08
C THR A 577 1.97 3.21 -20.85
N ASN A 578 2.06 4.04 -21.89
CA ASN A 578 2.52 5.43 -21.75
C ASN A 578 1.81 6.38 -22.75
N PRO A 579 1.63 7.67 -22.41
CA PRO A 579 0.94 8.66 -23.25
C PRO A 579 1.51 8.95 -24.65
N GLU A 580 2.80 8.74 -24.83
CA GLU A 580 3.56 8.97 -26.06
C GLU A 580 3.95 7.67 -26.79
N ALA A 581 3.51 6.51 -26.28
CA ALA A 581 3.79 5.23 -26.91
C ALA A 581 3.17 5.22 -28.31
N LYS A 582 4.00 4.97 -29.32
CA LYS A 582 3.57 4.93 -30.72
C LYS A 582 2.68 3.73 -31.02
N GLU A 583 2.93 2.62 -30.32
CA GLU A 583 2.24 1.34 -30.48
C GLU A 583 1.92 0.75 -29.10
N PRO A 584 0.80 0.04 -28.93
CA PRO A 584 0.47 -0.64 -27.68
C PRO A 584 1.34 -1.88 -27.44
N VAL A 585 1.50 -2.24 -26.18
CA VAL A 585 2.10 -3.52 -25.77
C VAL A 585 1.08 -4.63 -25.95
N ILE A 586 1.41 -5.65 -26.73
CA ILE A 586 0.55 -6.82 -26.94
C ILE A 586 0.87 -7.88 -25.91
N ILE A 587 -0.15 -8.35 -25.20
CA ILE A 587 -0.07 -9.36 -24.14
C ILE A 587 -1.00 -10.51 -24.53
N LEU A 588 -0.53 -11.75 -24.47
CA LEU A 588 -1.37 -12.92 -24.72
C LEU A 588 -2.33 -13.13 -23.53
N GLN A 589 -3.60 -13.44 -23.79
CA GLN A 589 -4.59 -13.71 -22.74
C GLN A 589 -4.12 -14.83 -21.78
N ASP A 590 -3.48 -15.87 -22.31
CA ASP A 590 -2.92 -16.99 -21.53
C ASP A 590 -1.77 -16.59 -20.59
N ASP A 591 -1.09 -15.47 -20.89
CA ASP A 591 -0.01 -14.94 -20.06
C ASP A 591 -0.54 -14.02 -18.95
N ILE A 592 -1.85 -13.79 -18.87
CA ILE A 592 -2.47 -12.90 -17.90
C ILE A 592 -3.05 -13.68 -16.73
N GLU A 593 -2.55 -13.39 -15.53
CA GLU A 593 -3.06 -13.95 -14.28
C GLU A 593 -4.25 -13.13 -13.75
N VAL A 594 -4.15 -11.79 -13.79
CA VAL A 594 -5.19 -10.88 -13.30
C VAL A 594 -5.25 -9.64 -14.20
N ILE A 595 -6.47 -9.23 -14.56
CA ILE A 595 -6.78 -7.90 -15.08
C ILE A 595 -7.69 -7.20 -14.08
N LYS A 596 -7.24 -6.06 -13.54
CA LYS A 596 -8.04 -5.24 -12.64
C LYS A 596 -8.26 -3.87 -13.26
N ARG A 597 -9.54 -3.50 -13.42
CA ARG A 597 -9.92 -2.14 -13.79
C ARG A 597 -9.76 -1.20 -12.59
N SER A 598 -9.13 -0.05 -12.80
CA SER A 598 -9.03 1.00 -11.79
C SER A 598 -10.33 1.78 -11.62
N ALA A 599 -10.60 2.21 -10.38
CA ALA A 599 -11.65 3.16 -10.05
C ALA A 599 -11.18 4.64 -10.08
N THR A 600 -9.88 4.86 -10.27
CA THR A 600 -9.21 6.17 -10.25
C THR A 600 -8.79 6.59 -11.66
N SER A 601 -8.98 7.88 -11.97
CA SER A 601 -8.67 8.46 -13.27
C SER A 601 -7.17 8.72 -13.44
N MET A 602 -6.70 8.65 -14.69
CA MET A 602 -5.34 9.13 -15.03
C MET A 602 -5.25 10.65 -15.10
N MET A 603 -6.39 11.35 -15.21
CA MET A 603 -6.42 12.80 -15.13
C MET A 603 -6.22 13.20 -13.66
N PRO A 604 -5.19 14.01 -13.33
CA PRO A 604 -4.96 14.39 -11.95
C PRO A 604 -6.12 15.20 -11.36
N LYS A 605 -6.43 14.98 -10.08
CA LYS A 605 -7.23 15.94 -9.30
C LYS A 605 -6.38 17.17 -8.95
N ALA A 606 -7.02 18.19 -8.38
CA ALA A 606 -6.34 19.43 -7.95
C ALA A 606 -5.56 20.14 -9.08
N LEU A 607 -5.93 19.91 -10.36
CA LEU A 607 -5.31 20.62 -11.49
C LEU A 607 -5.55 22.13 -11.40
N MET A 608 -6.70 22.53 -10.87
CA MET A 608 -7.17 23.92 -10.81
C MET A 608 -6.76 24.66 -9.53
N ASP A 609 -6.10 24.01 -8.58
CA ASP A 609 -5.89 24.58 -7.24
C ASP A 609 -4.93 25.78 -7.20
N GLN A 610 -4.14 25.97 -8.25
CA GLN A 610 -3.24 27.11 -8.44
C GLN A 610 -3.81 28.19 -9.37
N TYR A 611 -5.07 28.05 -9.76
CA TYR A 611 -5.80 28.97 -10.63
C TYR A 611 -6.91 29.65 -9.85
N THR A 612 -7.11 30.93 -10.12
CA THR A 612 -8.21 31.70 -9.55
C THR A 612 -9.55 31.23 -10.10
N LYS A 613 -10.64 31.48 -9.37
CA LYS A 613 -12.00 31.15 -9.82
C LYS A 613 -12.29 31.68 -11.24
N GLU A 614 -11.83 32.89 -11.52
CA GLU A 614 -11.98 33.54 -12.83
C GLU A 614 -11.25 32.78 -13.93
N GLU A 615 -10.03 32.32 -13.69
CA GLU A 615 -9.25 31.54 -14.65
C GLU A 615 -9.87 30.16 -14.91
N VAL A 616 -10.47 29.53 -13.90
CA VAL A 616 -11.21 28.27 -14.07
C VAL A 616 -12.45 28.48 -14.95
N LEU A 617 -13.18 29.59 -14.75
CA LEU A 617 -14.31 29.94 -15.60
C LEU A 617 -13.86 30.36 -17.02
N ASP A 618 -12.70 30.99 -17.18
CA ASP A 618 -12.12 31.29 -18.49
C ASP A 618 -11.74 30.00 -19.24
N LEU A 619 -11.21 28.97 -18.56
CA LEU A 619 -10.98 27.64 -19.13
C LEU A 619 -12.29 27.03 -19.65
N MET A 620 -13.36 27.11 -18.85
CA MET A 620 -14.69 26.64 -19.25
C MET A 620 -15.20 27.38 -20.49
N ALA A 621 -15.03 28.71 -20.55
CA ALA A 621 -15.40 29.51 -21.71
C ALA A 621 -14.60 29.15 -22.97
N TYR A 622 -13.30 28.83 -22.83
CA TYR A 622 -12.49 28.34 -23.94
C TYR A 622 -13.03 27.02 -24.50
N LEU A 623 -13.27 26.03 -23.64
CA LEU A 623 -13.83 24.74 -24.06
C LEU A 623 -15.20 24.88 -24.73
N GLN A 624 -16.03 25.84 -24.28
CA GLN A 624 -17.31 26.16 -24.91
C GLN A 624 -17.12 26.76 -26.32
N SER A 625 -16.18 27.70 -26.46
CA SER A 625 -15.91 28.40 -27.72
C SER A 625 -15.38 27.46 -28.82
N VAL A 626 -14.58 26.46 -28.43
CA VAL A 626 -14.06 25.42 -29.32
C VAL A 626 -15.21 24.59 -29.91
N ALA A 627 -16.12 24.10 -29.06
CA ALA A 627 -17.26 23.31 -29.50
C ALA A 627 -18.24 24.07 -30.40
N GLN A 628 -18.45 25.37 -30.13
CA GLN A 628 -19.26 26.23 -30.99
C GLN A 628 -18.62 26.48 -32.37
N SER A 629 -17.29 26.45 -32.44
CA SER A 629 -16.54 26.61 -33.69
C SER A 629 -16.52 25.33 -34.52
N ALA A 630 -16.49 24.15 -33.88
CA ALA A 630 -16.56 22.85 -34.54
C ALA A 630 -17.97 22.50 -35.08
N ALA A 631 -19.03 23.06 -34.47
CA ALA A 631 -20.41 22.88 -34.92
C ALA A 631 -20.77 23.70 -36.18
N LYS A 632 -19.87 24.58 -36.66
CA LYS A 632 -19.99 25.34 -37.91
C LYS A 632 -19.21 24.66 -39.01
#